data_AF-A0A3G8MBR2-F1
#
_entry.id   AF-A0A3G8MBR2-F1
#
_cell.length_a   1.000
_cell.length_b   1.000
_cell.length_c   1.000
_cell.angle_alpha   90.00
_cell.angle_beta   90.00
_cell.angle_gamma   90.00
#
_symmetry.space_group_name_H-M   'P 1'
#
loop_
_entity.id
_entity.type
_entity.pdbx_description
1 polymer ?
#
loop_
_entity_poly.entity_id
_entity_poly.type
_entity_poly.pdbx_seq_one_letter_code
_entity_poly.pdbx_strand_id
1 'polypeptide(L)'
;MSCRGLLRTGGTIVLAGCCAAATMAQTYTADPGTWRPVAYSDLTFPRGEAESYASLWQDRLDESNKKAEPSNPGVPLNTSIAVGNRGASEWHFSINFQTKVVALSVLSTPHLCTDEYPSPTKGIRIKICPSRLATFENNSYSVIDGAACFVEKESGAPVEDSTATVTYAAYDIPTRAIRLRYIVSHQEIDRCAQSVALHPENATR
;
A
#
# COMPACT_ATOMS: atom_id res chain seq x y z
N MET A 1 -6.10 25.44 -17.15
CA MET A 1 -6.43 25.36 -18.58
C MET A 1 -7.83 24.78 -18.73
N SER A 2 -8.73 25.51 -19.39
CA SER A 2 -10.16 25.18 -19.49
C SER A 2 -10.38 24.27 -20.71
N CYS A 3 -10.82 23.03 -20.49
CA CYS A 3 -11.34 22.17 -21.56
C CYS A 3 -12.87 22.31 -21.59
N ARG A 4 -13.39 23.09 -22.54
CA ARG A 4 -14.82 23.12 -22.88
C ARG A 4 -15.06 22.21 -24.08
N GLY A 5 -15.68 21.06 -23.85
CA GLY A 5 -16.33 20.28 -24.91
C GLY A 5 -17.84 20.51 -24.87
N LEU A 6 -18.40 21.19 -25.87
CA LEU A 6 -19.85 21.23 -26.08
C LEU A 6 -20.25 20.03 -26.95
N LEU A 7 -21.00 19.08 -26.40
CA LEU A 7 -21.83 18.20 -27.21
C LEU A 7 -23.24 18.78 -27.28
N ARG A 8 -23.72 19.01 -28.50
CA ARG A 8 -25.06 19.50 -28.82
C ARG A 8 -25.87 18.33 -29.38
N THR A 9 -26.77 17.78 -28.58
CA THR A 9 -27.87 16.94 -29.04
C THR A 9 -29.16 17.45 -28.38
N GLY A 10 -30.26 17.34 -29.11
CA GLY A 10 -31.52 18.05 -28.88
C GLY A 10 -31.94 18.29 -27.42
N GLY A 11 -32.23 19.56 -27.13
CA GLY A 11 -33.31 19.97 -26.22
C GLY A 11 -33.10 19.87 -24.71
N THR A 12 -32.04 19.23 -24.19
CA THR A 12 -31.84 19.15 -22.73
C THR A 12 -30.37 19.22 -22.37
N ILE A 13 -29.96 20.29 -21.68
CA ILE A 13 -28.62 20.44 -21.13
C ILE A 13 -28.55 19.61 -19.84
N VAL A 14 -28.00 18.40 -19.93
CA VAL A 14 -27.58 17.64 -18.74
C VAL A 14 -26.18 18.14 -18.37
N LEU A 15 -26.10 18.97 -17.33
CA LEU A 15 -24.84 19.26 -16.66
C LEU A 15 -24.38 18.00 -15.93
N ALA A 16 -23.68 17.12 -16.65
CA ALA A 16 -22.92 16.04 -16.04
C ALA A 16 -21.71 16.68 -15.34
N GLY A 17 -21.89 17.06 -14.08
CA GLY A 17 -20.80 17.45 -13.20
C GLY A 17 -19.87 16.26 -13.04
N CYS A 18 -18.69 16.31 -13.65
CA CYS A 18 -17.58 15.45 -13.25
C CYS A 18 -17.23 15.80 -11.80
N CYS A 19 -17.77 15.04 -10.85
CA CYS A 19 -17.22 14.97 -9.51
C CYS A 19 -15.83 14.36 -9.61
N ALA A 20 -14.81 15.21 -9.81
CA ALA A 20 -13.45 14.83 -9.47
C ALA A 20 -13.45 14.58 -7.96
N ALA A 21 -13.24 13.33 -7.54
CA ALA A 21 -12.97 13.03 -6.15
C ALA A 21 -11.73 13.83 -5.75
N ALA A 22 -11.93 14.89 -4.97
CA ALA A 22 -10.83 15.64 -4.39
C ALA A 22 -10.10 14.70 -3.45
N THR A 23 -8.88 14.32 -3.81
CA THR A 23 -7.93 13.70 -2.88
C THR A 23 -7.62 14.73 -1.80
N MET A 24 -8.22 14.57 -0.63
CA MET A 24 -7.93 15.40 0.53
C MET A 24 -6.54 15.01 1.04
N ALA A 25 -5.61 15.97 1.05
CA ALA A 25 -4.33 15.79 1.70
C ALA A 25 -4.57 15.48 3.19
N GLN A 26 -3.96 14.40 3.71
CA GLN A 26 -4.07 14.08 5.13
C GLN A 26 -3.45 15.21 5.97
N THR A 27 -4.19 15.73 6.93
CA THR A 27 -3.71 16.77 7.85
C THR A 27 -2.53 16.23 8.66
N TYR A 28 -1.49 17.03 8.82
CA TYR A 28 -0.35 16.71 9.67
C TYR A 28 -0.85 16.40 11.10
N THR A 29 -0.43 15.28 11.69
CA THR A 29 -0.83 14.94 13.05
C THR A 29 -0.14 15.85 14.06
N ALA A 30 -0.85 16.27 15.10
CA ALA A 30 -0.25 16.99 16.23
C ALA A 30 0.56 16.04 17.13
N ASP A 31 0.13 14.78 17.24
CA ASP A 31 0.82 13.73 17.99
C ASP A 31 1.27 12.58 17.06
N PRO A 32 2.58 12.42 16.81
CA PRO A 32 3.08 11.32 15.99
C PRO A 32 2.90 9.94 16.63
N GLY A 33 2.77 9.86 17.96
CA GLY A 33 2.60 8.63 18.72
C GLY A 33 1.20 8.02 18.63
N THR A 34 0.22 8.78 18.14
CA THR A 34 -1.15 8.32 17.93
C THR A 34 -1.23 7.31 16.78
N TRP A 35 -1.81 6.14 17.08
CA TRP A 35 -2.10 5.07 16.12
C TRP A 35 -3.04 5.55 15.02
N ARG A 36 -2.68 5.29 13.77
CA ARG A 36 -3.46 5.67 12.59
C ARG A 36 -3.53 4.53 11.59
N PRO A 37 -4.67 4.35 10.91
CA PRO A 37 -4.78 3.36 9.86
C PRO A 37 -3.79 3.70 8.74
N VAL A 38 -3.15 2.68 8.19
CA VAL A 38 -2.30 2.83 6.99
C VAL A 38 -3.16 3.02 5.75
N ALA A 39 -2.59 3.65 4.72
CA ALA A 39 -3.25 3.76 3.43
C ALA A 39 -2.90 2.55 2.56
N TYR A 40 -3.90 2.02 1.85
CA TYR A 40 -3.71 0.94 0.87
C TYR A 40 -3.83 1.51 -0.53
N SER A 41 -2.95 1.06 -1.42
CA SER A 41 -2.94 1.44 -2.83
C SER A 41 -3.00 0.21 -3.73
N ASP A 42 -3.82 0.30 -4.78
CA ASP A 42 -3.78 -0.65 -5.89
C ASP A 42 -2.61 -0.29 -6.81
N LEU A 43 -1.66 -1.22 -6.94
CA LEU A 43 -0.51 -1.08 -7.82
C LEU A 43 -0.70 -1.82 -9.15
N THR A 44 -1.86 -2.44 -9.38
CA THR A 44 -2.16 -3.10 -10.64
C THR A 44 -2.17 -2.09 -11.79
N PHE A 45 -2.83 -0.96 -11.56
CA PHE A 45 -2.83 0.19 -12.47
C PHE A 45 -2.57 1.45 -11.65
N PRO A 46 -1.31 1.70 -11.26
CA PRO A 46 -0.98 2.77 -10.34
C PRO A 46 -1.34 4.12 -10.96
N ARG A 47 -1.97 4.98 -10.16
CA ARG A 47 -2.35 6.35 -10.52
C ARG A 47 -2.13 7.27 -9.33
N GLY A 48 -1.72 8.52 -9.58
CA GLY A 48 -1.53 9.49 -8.51
C GLY A 48 -0.43 9.05 -7.54
N GLU A 49 -0.71 9.08 -6.23
CA GLU A 49 0.27 8.70 -5.20
C GLU A 49 0.79 7.27 -5.35
N ALA A 50 -0.04 6.34 -5.84
CA ALA A 50 0.34 4.96 -6.09
C ALA A 50 1.48 4.82 -7.13
N GLU A 51 1.70 5.81 -8.01
CA GLU A 51 2.81 5.81 -8.98
C GLU A 51 4.17 5.90 -8.29
N SER A 52 4.28 6.69 -7.21
CA SER A 52 5.52 6.80 -6.45
C SER A 52 5.86 5.49 -5.75
N TYR A 53 4.85 4.82 -5.18
CA TYR A 53 5.04 3.51 -4.56
C TYR A 53 5.30 2.40 -5.58
N ALA A 54 4.68 2.44 -6.76
CA ALA A 54 5.03 1.53 -7.84
C ALA A 54 6.49 1.72 -8.29
N SER A 55 6.96 2.96 -8.43
CA SER A 55 8.37 3.26 -8.73
C SER A 55 9.31 2.79 -7.62
N LEU A 56 8.93 2.94 -6.34
CA LEU A 56 9.71 2.45 -5.22
C LEU A 56 9.89 0.92 -5.28
N TRP A 57 8.91 0.20 -5.84
CA TRP A 57 8.87 -1.26 -5.90
C TRP A 57 9.18 -1.84 -7.29
N GLN A 58 9.64 -1.04 -8.25
CA GLN A 58 9.73 -1.43 -9.66
C GLN A 58 10.51 -2.74 -9.88
N ASP A 59 11.62 -2.93 -9.18
CA ASP A 59 12.44 -4.15 -9.24
C ASP A 59 11.65 -5.41 -8.83
N ARG A 60 10.88 -5.33 -7.74
CA ARG A 60 10.06 -6.44 -7.23
C ARG A 60 8.82 -6.67 -8.10
N LEU A 61 8.22 -5.60 -8.62
CA LEU A 61 7.11 -5.70 -9.56
C LEU A 61 7.55 -6.37 -10.86
N ASP A 62 8.72 -6.00 -11.39
CA ASP A 62 9.32 -6.63 -12.57
C ASP A 62 9.61 -8.12 -12.34
N GLU A 63 10.16 -8.47 -11.18
CA GLU A 63 10.39 -9.87 -10.78
C GLU A 63 9.07 -10.65 -10.73
N SER A 64 8.06 -10.10 -10.05
CA SER A 64 6.75 -10.73 -9.90
C SER A 64 6.07 -10.93 -11.26
N ASN A 65 6.15 -9.94 -12.16
CA ASN A 65 5.57 -10.01 -13.49
C ASN A 65 6.28 -11.05 -14.38
N LYS A 66 7.58 -11.30 -14.19
CA LYS A 66 8.36 -12.32 -14.93
C LYS A 66 8.08 -13.75 -14.48
N LYS A 67 7.73 -13.96 -13.21
CA LYS A 67 7.44 -15.30 -12.65
C LYS A 67 6.06 -15.85 -13.04
N ALA A 68 5.24 -15.06 -13.73
CA ALA A 68 4.00 -15.56 -14.28
C ALA A 68 4.28 -16.66 -15.31
N GLU A 69 3.61 -17.80 -15.15
CA GLU A 69 3.66 -18.94 -16.07
C GLU A 69 3.66 -18.48 -17.53
N PRO A 70 4.53 -19.04 -18.40
CA PRO A 70 4.40 -18.83 -19.83
C PRO A 70 3.00 -19.28 -20.26
N SER A 71 2.34 -18.46 -21.06
CA SER A 71 1.05 -18.82 -21.70
C SER A 71 1.10 -20.25 -22.22
N ASN A 72 0.11 -21.08 -21.84
CA ASN A 72 -0.05 -22.44 -22.36
C ASN A 72 0.18 -22.46 -23.88
N PRO A 73 1.07 -23.32 -24.40
CA PRO A 73 1.27 -23.46 -25.84
C PRO A 73 -0.06 -23.78 -26.52
N GLY A 74 -0.50 -22.91 -27.44
CA GLY A 74 -1.75 -23.09 -28.19
C GLY A 74 -2.95 -22.31 -27.67
N VAL A 75 -2.86 -21.59 -26.56
CA VAL A 75 -3.84 -20.57 -26.19
C VAL A 75 -3.32 -19.23 -26.72
N PRO A 76 -4.03 -18.56 -27.66
CA PRO A 76 -3.64 -17.22 -28.10
C PRO A 76 -3.48 -16.35 -26.86
N LEU A 77 -2.30 -15.72 -26.70
CA LEU A 77 -2.11 -14.68 -25.71
C LEU A 77 -3.24 -13.69 -25.91
N ASN A 78 -4.16 -13.62 -24.96
CA ASN A 78 -5.20 -12.62 -25.01
C ASN A 78 -4.52 -11.28 -24.78
N THR A 79 -4.14 -10.60 -25.85
CA THR A 79 -3.49 -9.28 -25.81
C THR A 79 -4.44 -8.18 -25.35
N SER A 80 -5.68 -8.51 -24.98
CA SER A 80 -6.56 -7.63 -24.20
C SER A 80 -6.31 -7.68 -22.68
N ILE A 81 -5.36 -8.50 -22.21
CA ILE A 81 -4.91 -8.54 -20.80
C ILE A 81 -4.09 -7.27 -20.52
N ALA A 82 -4.64 -6.42 -19.67
CA ALA A 82 -4.15 -5.08 -19.38
C ALA A 82 -2.65 -5.01 -19.02
N VAL A 83 -1.99 -3.97 -19.52
CA VAL A 83 -0.57 -3.63 -19.27
C VAL A 83 -0.43 -3.07 -17.85
N GLY A 84 -0.47 -3.94 -16.84
CA GLY A 84 -0.40 -3.57 -15.42
C GLY A 84 0.34 -4.61 -14.57
N ASN A 85 0.65 -4.26 -13.33
CA ASN A 85 1.32 -5.17 -12.40
C ASN A 85 0.34 -6.22 -11.88
N ARG A 86 0.65 -7.50 -12.01
CA ARG A 86 -0.37 -8.54 -11.75
C ARG A 86 -0.69 -8.68 -10.27
N GLY A 87 -1.93 -8.32 -9.89
CA GLY A 87 -2.44 -8.51 -8.53
C GLY A 87 -1.57 -7.84 -7.47
N ALA A 88 -1.02 -6.67 -7.82
CA ALA A 88 -0.11 -5.95 -6.96
C ALA A 88 -0.86 -4.91 -6.14
N SER A 89 -0.64 -4.92 -4.83
CA SER A 89 -1.14 -3.90 -3.92
C SER A 89 -0.09 -3.58 -2.88
N GLU A 90 -0.17 -2.40 -2.29
CA GLU A 90 0.71 -2.03 -1.18
C GLU A 90 -0.07 -1.31 -0.10
N TRP A 91 0.51 -1.25 1.10
CA TRP A 91 0.12 -0.27 2.09
C TRP A 91 1.33 0.52 2.54
N HIS A 92 1.11 1.79 2.91
CA HIS A 92 2.18 2.67 3.36
C HIS A 92 1.83 3.53 4.58
N PHE A 93 2.90 4.00 5.23
CA PHE A 93 2.88 5.01 6.27
C PHE A 93 4.09 5.94 6.12
N SER A 94 3.84 7.25 6.05
CA SER A 94 4.89 8.25 5.86
C SER A 94 5.02 9.21 7.04
N ILE A 95 6.25 9.59 7.36
CA ILE A 95 6.61 10.62 8.32
C ILE A 95 7.34 11.73 7.56
N ASN A 96 6.79 12.95 7.63
CA ASN A 96 7.42 14.14 7.07
C ASN A 96 8.22 14.84 8.15
N PHE A 97 9.54 14.92 7.98
CA PHE A 97 10.43 15.78 8.77
C PHE A 97 10.69 17.09 8.01
N GLN A 98 11.34 18.05 8.67
CA GLN A 98 11.67 19.34 8.03
C GLN A 98 12.60 19.20 6.80
N THR A 99 13.52 18.23 6.82
CA THR A 99 14.55 18.07 5.77
C THR A 99 14.40 16.79 4.96
N LYS A 100 13.54 15.85 5.40
CA LYS A 100 13.43 14.52 4.79
C LYS A 100 12.04 13.93 4.95
N VAL A 101 11.71 13.00 4.07
CA VAL A 101 10.50 12.16 4.16
C VAL A 101 10.93 10.73 4.38
N VAL A 102 10.28 10.05 5.32
CA VAL A 102 10.48 8.62 5.55
C VAL A 102 9.18 7.90 5.27
N ALA A 103 9.19 6.92 4.38
CA ALA A 103 8.03 6.13 4.02
C ALA A 103 8.30 4.65 4.28
N LEU A 104 7.46 4.01 5.09
CA LEU A 104 7.38 2.57 5.18
C LEU A 104 6.29 2.10 4.23
N SER A 105 6.61 1.18 3.32
CA SER A 105 5.65 0.54 2.41
C SER A 105 5.83 -0.97 2.45
N VAL A 106 4.74 -1.72 2.22
CA VAL A 106 4.72 -3.18 2.19
C VAL A 106 4.01 -3.65 0.95
N LEU A 107 4.71 -4.44 0.13
CA LEU A 107 4.24 -4.86 -1.17
C LEU A 107 3.64 -6.26 -1.12
N SER A 108 2.38 -6.39 -1.51
CA SER A 108 1.75 -7.68 -1.78
C SER A 108 1.70 -7.94 -3.28
N THR A 109 2.27 -9.08 -3.69
CA THR A 109 2.06 -9.67 -5.01
C THR A 109 1.85 -11.18 -4.87
N PRO A 110 1.34 -11.88 -5.90
CA PRO A 110 1.05 -13.32 -5.82
C PRO A 110 2.25 -14.22 -5.45
N HIS A 111 3.50 -13.77 -5.63
CA HIS A 111 4.69 -14.62 -5.54
C HIS A 111 5.79 -14.10 -4.61
N LEU A 112 5.60 -12.93 -3.99
CA LEU A 112 6.65 -12.31 -3.17
C LEU A 112 6.44 -12.44 -1.67
N CYS A 113 5.23 -12.74 -1.23
CA CYS A 113 4.96 -13.03 0.18
C CYS A 113 5.30 -14.48 0.50
N THR A 114 6.01 -14.73 1.60
CA THR A 114 6.63 -16.03 1.90
C THR A 114 5.76 -16.94 2.75
N ASP A 115 5.10 -16.36 3.76
CA ASP A 115 4.37 -17.10 4.78
C ASP A 115 2.96 -16.54 4.98
N GLU A 116 2.08 -17.35 5.53
CA GLU A 116 0.73 -16.95 5.94
C GLU A 116 0.50 -17.34 7.40
N TYR A 117 -0.03 -16.42 8.19
CA TYR A 117 -0.46 -16.68 9.55
C TYR A 117 -1.93 -17.08 9.59
N PRO A 118 -2.34 -17.93 10.56
CA PRO A 118 -3.74 -18.22 10.80
C PRO A 118 -4.54 -16.94 11.04
N SER A 119 -5.58 -16.74 10.23
CA SER A 119 -6.55 -15.67 10.44
C SER A 119 -7.60 -16.11 11.46
N PRO A 120 -8.05 -15.20 12.37
CA PRO A 120 -9.14 -15.49 13.30
C PRO A 120 -10.51 -15.55 12.61
N THR A 121 -10.62 -15.13 11.35
CA THR A 121 -11.87 -15.10 10.59
C THR A 121 -11.67 -15.64 9.17
N LYS A 122 -12.74 -16.20 8.59
CA LYS A 122 -12.73 -16.68 7.20
C LYS A 122 -12.74 -15.49 6.23
N GLY A 123 -12.06 -15.62 5.10
CA GLY A 123 -12.02 -14.56 4.08
C GLY A 123 -10.99 -13.46 4.34
N ILE A 124 -10.21 -13.54 5.42
CA ILE A 124 -9.05 -12.67 5.64
C ILE A 124 -7.79 -13.53 5.62
N ARG A 125 -6.78 -13.09 4.88
CA ARG A 125 -5.44 -13.69 4.86
C ARG A 125 -4.44 -12.74 5.47
N ILE A 126 -3.51 -13.29 6.24
CA ILE A 126 -2.44 -12.52 6.88
C ILE A 126 -1.12 -13.04 6.31
N LYS A 127 -0.55 -12.33 5.35
CA LYS A 127 0.69 -12.74 4.67
C LYS A 127 1.90 -12.02 5.25
N ILE A 128 3.08 -12.62 5.19
CA ILE A 128 4.35 -11.92 5.42
C ILE A 128 4.91 -11.53 4.06
N CYS A 129 5.03 -10.22 3.84
CA CYS A 129 5.40 -9.65 2.55
C CYS A 129 6.62 -8.72 2.68
N PRO A 130 7.37 -8.49 1.58
CA PRO A 130 8.49 -7.56 1.58
C PRO A 130 8.05 -6.16 2.03
N SER A 131 8.86 -5.55 2.89
CA SER A 131 8.70 -4.15 3.31
C SER A 131 9.90 -3.32 2.90
N ARG A 132 9.68 -2.03 2.64
CA ARG A 132 10.72 -1.04 2.40
C ARG A 132 10.53 0.16 3.30
N LEU A 133 11.59 0.50 4.02
CA LEU A 133 11.73 1.80 4.65
C LEU A 133 12.57 2.68 3.73
N ALA A 134 11.92 3.59 3.01
CA ALA A 134 12.55 4.55 2.13
C ALA A 134 12.75 5.88 2.84
N THR A 135 13.96 6.43 2.78
CA THR A 135 14.27 7.79 3.26
C THR A 135 14.63 8.65 2.07
N PHE A 136 13.90 9.75 1.88
CA PHE A 136 14.12 10.74 0.83
C PHE A 136 14.71 12.01 1.45
N GLU A 137 15.94 12.35 1.07
CA GLU A 137 16.67 13.50 1.60
C GLU A 137 17.64 14.04 0.55
N ASN A 138 17.71 15.37 0.38
CA ASN A 138 18.66 16.04 -0.51
C ASN A 138 18.74 15.46 -1.93
N ASN A 139 17.59 15.25 -2.59
CA ASN A 139 17.48 14.66 -3.94
C ASN A 139 18.03 13.23 -4.07
N SER A 140 18.33 12.58 -2.96
CA SER A 140 18.74 11.18 -2.89
C SER A 140 17.69 10.38 -2.13
N TYR A 141 17.72 9.07 -2.29
CA TYR A 141 16.97 8.17 -1.43
C TYR A 141 17.80 6.96 -1.02
N SER A 142 17.53 6.46 0.18
CA SER A 142 18.03 5.20 0.68
C SER A 142 16.87 4.27 1.01
N VAL A 143 17.11 2.96 0.92
CA VAL A 143 16.10 1.94 1.17
C VAL A 143 16.68 0.91 2.12
N ILE A 144 15.90 0.56 3.13
CA ILE A 144 16.15 -0.60 3.99
C ILE A 144 15.04 -1.60 3.70
N ASP A 145 15.41 -2.76 3.17
CA ASP A 145 14.49 -3.87 2.93
C ASP A 145 14.23 -4.63 4.25
N GLY A 146 13.03 -5.16 4.39
CA GLY A 146 12.60 -5.98 5.51
C GLY A 146 11.38 -6.83 5.16
N ALA A 147 10.63 -7.23 6.17
CA ALA A 147 9.35 -7.91 6.01
C ALA A 147 8.32 -7.35 6.99
N ALA A 148 7.06 -7.44 6.61
CA ALA A 148 5.93 -7.00 7.41
C ALA A 148 4.69 -7.80 7.05
N CYS A 149 3.71 -7.83 7.95
CA CYS A 149 2.44 -8.44 7.62
C CYS A 149 1.65 -7.60 6.60
N PHE A 150 0.86 -8.29 5.78
CA PHE A 150 -0.08 -7.71 4.85
C PHE A 150 -1.41 -8.42 5.03
N VAL A 151 -2.43 -7.65 5.40
CA VAL A 151 -3.80 -8.16 5.56
C VAL A 151 -4.52 -8.02 4.24
N GLU A 152 -4.91 -9.14 3.66
CA GLU A 152 -5.68 -9.21 2.42
C GLU A 152 -7.10 -9.68 2.73
N LYS A 153 -8.09 -8.99 2.16
CA LYS A 153 -9.48 -9.37 2.22
C LYS A 153 -9.87 -10.12 0.95
N GLU A 154 -10.26 -11.39 1.07
CA GLU A 154 -10.72 -12.20 -0.04
C GLU A 154 -12.07 -11.69 -0.58
N SER A 155 -12.32 -11.98 -1.86
CA SER A 155 -13.63 -11.75 -2.47
C SER A 155 -14.69 -12.57 -1.71
N GLY A 156 -15.77 -11.91 -1.26
CA GLY A 156 -16.83 -12.55 -0.49
C GLY A 156 -16.55 -12.66 1.01
N ALA A 157 -15.47 -12.07 1.51
CA ALA A 157 -15.23 -11.95 2.94
C ALA A 157 -16.39 -11.20 3.64
N PRO A 158 -16.68 -11.52 4.92
CA PRO A 158 -17.75 -10.87 5.67
C PRO A 158 -17.67 -9.35 5.62
N VAL A 159 -18.83 -8.70 5.58
CA VAL A 159 -18.91 -7.25 5.81
C VAL A 159 -18.62 -7.03 7.29
N GLU A 160 -17.58 -6.26 7.58
CA GLU A 160 -17.17 -5.90 8.92
C GLU A 160 -17.19 -4.38 9.05
N ASP A 161 -17.27 -3.87 10.29
CA ASP A 161 -17.06 -2.45 10.53
C ASP A 161 -15.61 -2.03 10.20
N SER A 162 -15.39 -0.73 10.02
CA SER A 162 -14.10 -0.19 9.61
C SER A 162 -12.97 -0.35 10.64
N THR A 163 -13.26 -0.84 11.85
CA THR A 163 -12.28 -1.06 12.93
C THR A 163 -11.98 -2.54 13.16
N ALA A 164 -12.81 -3.44 12.64
CA ALA A 164 -12.66 -4.87 12.81
C ALA A 164 -11.36 -5.40 12.20
N THR A 165 -11.00 -4.95 11.01
CA THR A 165 -9.80 -5.41 10.29
C THR A 165 -9.02 -4.22 9.76
N VAL A 166 -7.93 -3.87 10.44
CA VAL A 166 -7.16 -2.65 10.18
C VAL A 166 -5.68 -2.85 10.54
N THR A 167 -4.81 -2.35 9.68
CA THR A 167 -3.39 -2.16 9.99
C THR A 167 -3.16 -0.73 10.48
N TYR A 168 -2.57 -0.61 11.67
CA TYR A 168 -2.24 0.66 12.29
C TYR A 168 -0.73 0.88 12.33
N ALA A 169 -0.34 2.14 12.17
CA ALA A 169 1.02 2.61 12.36
C ALA A 169 1.06 3.82 13.30
N ALA A 170 2.15 3.96 14.04
CA ALA A 170 2.47 5.13 14.85
C ALA A 170 3.97 5.39 14.83
N TYR A 171 4.39 6.66 14.93
CA TYR A 171 5.79 7.00 15.06
C TYR A 171 6.15 7.19 16.53
N ASP A 172 7.07 6.35 17.03
CA ASP A 172 7.61 6.45 18.37
C ASP A 172 8.83 7.38 18.38
N ILE A 173 8.66 8.59 18.92
CA ILE A 173 9.72 9.61 18.97
C ILE A 173 10.93 9.12 19.77
N PRO A 174 10.78 8.54 20.98
CA PRO A 174 11.94 8.16 21.80
C PRO A 174 12.85 7.15 21.13
N THR A 175 12.27 6.09 20.53
CA THR A 175 13.07 5.05 19.86
C THR A 175 13.34 5.35 18.39
N ARG A 176 12.75 6.41 17.82
CA ARG A 176 12.82 6.76 16.40
C ARG A 176 12.46 5.56 15.53
N ALA A 177 11.28 4.99 15.78
CA ALA A 177 10.80 3.80 15.11
C ALA A 177 9.32 3.93 14.71
N ILE A 178 8.94 3.26 13.63
CA ILE A 178 7.54 3.07 13.26
C ILE A 178 7.04 1.81 13.97
N ARG A 179 6.07 1.98 14.86
CA ARG A 179 5.37 0.87 15.50
C ARG A 179 4.20 0.46 14.62
N LEU A 180 4.03 -0.85 14.47
CA LEU A 180 2.96 -1.46 13.69
C LEU A 180 2.10 -2.34 14.58
N ARG A 181 0.79 -2.29 14.34
CA ARG A 181 -0.22 -3.09 15.02
C ARG A 181 -1.26 -3.55 14.01
N TYR A 182 -1.72 -4.79 14.14
CA TYR A 182 -2.67 -5.39 13.21
C TYR A 182 -3.86 -5.90 14.01
N ILE A 183 -5.06 -5.52 13.57
CA ILE A 183 -6.32 -6.00 14.11
C ILE A 183 -7.03 -6.74 12.98
N VAL A 184 -7.54 -7.93 13.25
CA VAL A 184 -8.36 -8.72 12.33
C VAL A 184 -9.56 -9.26 13.10
N SER A 185 -10.78 -8.99 12.63
CA SER A 185 -12.02 -9.31 13.34
C SER A 185 -12.00 -8.92 14.83
N HIS A 186 -11.54 -7.69 15.14
CA HIS A 186 -11.39 -7.14 16.50
C HIS A 186 -10.34 -7.84 17.38
N GLN A 187 -9.54 -8.75 16.81
CA GLN A 187 -8.47 -9.44 17.52
C GLN A 187 -7.11 -8.90 17.08
N GLU A 188 -6.26 -8.59 18.06
CA GLU A 188 -4.89 -8.19 17.78
C GLU A 188 -4.05 -9.39 17.33
N ILE A 189 -3.22 -9.15 16.31
CA ILE A 189 -2.32 -10.16 15.77
C ILE A 189 -0.90 -9.87 16.26
N ASP A 190 -0.57 -10.34 17.46
CA ASP A 190 0.71 -10.07 18.13
C ASP A 190 1.93 -10.46 17.29
N ARG A 191 1.84 -11.54 16.51
CA ARG A 191 2.92 -11.99 15.61
C ARG A 191 3.26 -11.01 14.50
N CYS A 192 2.33 -10.11 14.17
CA CYS A 192 2.53 -9.06 13.18
C CYS A 192 2.92 -7.73 13.81
N ALA A 193 2.78 -7.58 15.13
CA ALA A 193 3.20 -6.38 15.82
C ALA A 193 4.73 -6.26 15.73
N GLN A 194 5.23 -5.11 15.27
CA GLN A 194 6.65 -4.90 15.08
C GLN A 194 7.04 -3.43 15.24
N SER A 195 8.33 -3.20 15.47
CA SER A 195 8.95 -1.88 15.54
C SER A 195 10.04 -1.78 14.47
N VAL A 196 9.87 -0.86 13.53
CA VAL A 196 10.80 -0.63 12.42
C VAL A 196 11.63 0.60 12.73
N ALA A 197 12.88 0.40 13.14
CA ALA A 197 13.81 1.49 13.45
C ALA A 197 14.13 2.30 12.19
N LEU A 198 14.10 3.64 12.30
CA LEU A 198 14.47 4.51 11.18
C LEU A 198 15.97 4.47 10.87
N HIS A 199 16.77 4.06 11.85
CA HIS A 199 18.22 4.01 11.82
C HIS A 199 18.71 2.75 12.56
N PRO A 200 18.66 1.56 11.93
CA PRO A 200 19.01 0.30 12.57
C PRO A 200 20.46 0.27 13.10
N GLU A 201 21.37 1.04 12.51
CA GLU A 201 22.75 1.21 12.97
C GLU A 201 22.89 1.84 14.36
N ASN A 202 21.85 2.50 14.87
CA ASN A 202 21.83 3.10 16.21
C ASN A 202 21.16 2.21 17.27
N ALA A 203 20.69 1.02 16.91
CA ALA A 203 19.95 0.13 17.83
C ALA A 203 20.85 -0.67 18.80
N THR A 204 22.17 -0.56 18.67
CA THR A 204 23.18 -1.31 19.45
C THR A 204 24.03 -0.45 20.38
N ARG A 205 23.63 0.80 20.67
CA ARG A 205 24.37 1.68 21.59
C ARG A 205 23.63 1.93 22.90
#